data_AF-A0A835WXN0-F1
#
_entry.id   AF-A0A835WXN0-F1
#
_cell.length_a   1.000
_cell.length_b   1.000
_cell.length_c   1.000
_cell.angle_alpha   90.00
_cell.angle_beta   90.00
_cell.angle_gamma   90.00
#
_symmetry.space_group_name_H-M   'P 1'
#
loop_
_entity.id
_entity.type
_entity.pdbx_description
1 polymer ?
#
loop_
_entity_poly.entity_id
_entity_poly.type
_entity_poly.pdbx_seq_one_letter_code
_entity_poly.pdbx_strand_id
1 'polypeptide(L)' 'MGKILEERSKESQFLMVSLKDSVVQRAKLIYGVFPKNGVSHVVVYKDKRLPGITT' A
#
# COMPACT_ATOMS: atom_id res chain seq x y z
N MET A 1 7.91 -14.33 -3.08
CA MET A 1 6.51 -14.00 -3.44
C MET A 1 6.34 -12.52 -3.82
N GLY A 2 6.82 -11.55 -3.03
CA GLY A 2 6.61 -10.12 -3.31
C GLY A 2 7.09 -9.61 -4.69
N LYS A 3 8.18 -10.16 -5.23
CA LYS A 3 8.74 -9.74 -6.54
C LYS A 3 7.79 -9.99 -7.72
N ILE A 4 7.12 -11.15 -7.76
CA ILE A 4 6.19 -11.49 -8.84
C ILE A 4 4.99 -10.54 -8.81
N LEU A 5 4.47 -10.25 -7.61
CA LEU A 5 3.34 -9.34 -7.44
C LEU A 5 3.69 -7.91 -7.85
N GLU A 6 4.91 -7.47 -7.52
CA GLU A 6 5.45 -6.17 -7.93
C GLU A 6 5.59 -6.06 -9.46
N GLU A 7 6.07 -7.11 -10.13
CA GLU A 7 6.17 -7.15 -11.59
C GLU A 7 4.79 -7.10 -12.26
N ARG A 8 3.83 -7.91 -11.80
CA ARG A 8 2.45 -7.89 -12.31
C ARG A 8 1.75 -6.55 -12.06
N SER A 9 2.09 -5.87 -10.96
CA SER A 9 1.48 -4.58 -10.62
C SER A 9 1.77 -3.45 -11.62
N LYS A 10 2.77 -3.62 -12.50
CA LYS A 10 3.08 -2.66 -13.56
C LYS A 10 2.03 -2.66 -14.67
N GLU A 11 1.37 -3.79 -14.89
CA GLU A 11 0.39 -4.00 -15.96
C GLU A 11 -1.04 -4.04 -15.43
N SER A 12 -1.23 -4.24 -14.13
CA SER A 12 -2.54 -4.38 -13.51
C SER A 12 -2.57 -3.77 -12.11
N GLN A 13 -3.71 -3.18 -11.75
CA GLN A 13 -3.89 -2.60 -10.43
C GLN A 13 -4.24 -3.69 -9.41
N PHE A 14 -3.51 -3.75 -8.30
CA PHE A 14 -3.79 -4.65 -7.18
C PHE A 14 -4.17 -3.88 -5.93
N LEU A 15 -5.25 -4.32 -5.29
CA LEU A 15 -5.57 -4.00 -3.90
C LEU A 15 -5.23 -5.23 -3.06
N MET A 16 -4.40 -5.06 -2.04
CA MET A 16 -3.98 -6.16 -1.17
C MET A 16 -4.06 -5.75 0.28
N VAL A 17 -4.65 -6.63 1.09
CA VAL A 17 -4.68 -6.51 2.55
C VAL A 17 -3.69 -7.53 3.12
N SER A 18 -2.66 -7.04 3.79
CA SER A 18 -1.64 -7.92 4.38
C SER A 18 -0.99 -7.25 5.59
N LEU A 19 -0.63 -8.07 6.58
CA LEU A 19 0.21 -7.66 7.72
C LEU A 19 1.68 -8.02 7.52
N LYS A 20 2.04 -8.68 6.40
CA LYS A 20 3.39 -9.17 6.19
C LYS A 20 4.31 -8.03 5.73
N ASP A 21 5.33 -7.70 6.50
CA ASP A 21 6.26 -6.59 6.21
C ASP A 21 6.84 -6.62 4.79
N SER A 22 7.22 -7.80 4.30
CA SER A 22 7.79 -7.98 2.96
C SER A 22 6.86 -7.54 1.81
N VAL A 23 5.56 -7.50 2.06
CA VAL A 23 4.53 -7.02 1.13
C VAL A 23 4.39 -5.50 1.27
N VAL A 24 4.30 -5.00 2.50
CA VAL A 24 4.15 -3.57 2.81
C VAL A 24 5.32 -2.77 2.25
N GLN A 25 6.55 -3.25 2.41
CA GLN A 25 7.77 -2.57 1.95
C GLN A 25 7.87 -2.40 0.42
N ARG A 26 7.10 -3.19 -0.36
CA ARG A 26 7.08 -3.14 -1.83
C ARG A 26 5.92 -2.33 -2.39
N ALA A 27 4.93 -2.01 -1.56
CA ALA A 27 3.78 -1.24 -1.98
C ALA A 27 4.17 0.22 -2.22
N LYS A 28 3.71 0.77 -3.35
CA LYS A 28 3.93 2.19 -3.73
C LYS A 28 3.01 3.15 -2.98
N LEU A 29 1.84 2.64 -2.57
CA LEU A 29 0.80 3.36 -1.85
C LEU A 29 0.25 2.43 -0.78
N ILE A 30 0.23 2.89 0.46
CA ILE A 30 -0.24 2.13 1.62
C ILE A 30 -1.39 2.89 2.26
N TYR A 31 -2.51 2.19 2.43
CA TYR A 31 -3.64 2.66 3.23
C TYR A 31 -3.61 1.92 4.57
N GLY A 32 -3.20 2.64 5.62
CA GLY A 32 -3.29 2.15 6.99
C GLY A 32 -4.67 2.43 7.55
N VAL A 33 -5.26 1.47 8.25
CA VAL A 33 -6.53 1.63 8.96
C VAL A 33 -6.30 1.40 10.44
N PHE A 34 -6.76 2.32 11.27
CA PHE A 34 -6.67 2.19 12.73
C PHE A 34 -7.95 2.69 13.41
N PRO A 35 -8.36 2.09 14.53
CA PRO A 35 -9.53 2.54 15.28
C PRO A 35 -9.21 3.78 16.12
N LYS A 36 -10.14 4.73 16.20
CA LYS A 36 -10.12 5.86 17.14
C LYS A 36 -11.55 6.23 17.54
N ASN A 37 -11.85 6.18 18.83
CA ASN A 37 -13.17 6.48 19.39
C ASN A 37 -14.32 5.69 18.73
N GLY A 38 -14.11 4.38 18.50
CA GLY A 38 -15.12 3.51 17.87
C GLY A 38 -15.28 3.69 16.36
N VAL A 39 -14.50 4.56 15.72
CA VAL A 39 -14.54 4.82 14.28
C VAL A 39 -13.21 4.47 13.63
N SER A 40 -13.24 3.77 12.50
CA SER A 40 -12.05 3.45 11.70
C SER A 40 -11.56 4.70 10.96
N HIS A 41 -10.30 5.05 11.16
CA HIS A 41 -9.63 6.15 10.48
C HIS A 41 -8.62 5.59 9.47
N VAL A 42 -8.52 6.25 8.32
CA VAL A 42 -7.60 5.88 7.25
C VAL A 42 -6.44 6.87 7.20
N VAL A 43 -5.22 6.36 7.12
CA VAL A 43 -4.01 7.12 6.84
C VAL A 43 -3.38 6.63 5.56
N VAL A 44 -2.80 7.55 4.80
CA VAL A 44 -2.19 7.25 3.51
C VAL A 44 -0.70 7.51 3.60
N TYR A 45 0.09 6.49 3.30
CA TYR A 45 1.52 6.64 3.07
C TYR A 45 1.82 6.46 1.59
N LYS A 46 2.46 7.48 1.01
CA LYS A 46 2.96 7.47 -0.37
C LYS A 46 4.46 7.22 -0.33
N ASP A 47 4.92 6.28 -1.14
CA ASP A 47 6.35 6.07 -1.30
C ASP A 47 7.00 7.31 -1.92
N LYS A 48 7.84 8.00 -1.14
CA LYS A 48 8.52 9.24 -1.54
C LYS A 48 9.49 9.04 -2.71
N ARG A 49 9.86 7.80 -3.04
CA ARG A 49 10.70 7.46 -4.21
C ARG A 49 9.98 7.62 -5.54
N LEU A 50 8.66 7.85 -5.53
CA LEU A 50 7.82 7.98 -6.73
C LEU A 50 7.22 9.39 -6.78
N PRO A 51 7.93 10.37 -7.39
CA PRO A 51 7.37 11.68 -7.64
C PRO A 51 6.24 11.55 -8.67
N GLY A 52 4.99 11.80 -8.27
CA GLY A 52 3.84 11.81 -9.19
C GLY A 52 2.55 11.16 -8.68
N ILE A 53 2.52 10.56 -7.48
CA ILE A 53 1.27 10.02 -6.92
C ILE A 53 0.43 11.17 -6.33
N THR A 54 -0.44 11.78 -7.13
CA THR A 54 -1.46 12.73 -6.67
C THR A 54 -2.70 11.97 -6.18
N THR A 55 -3.34 12.43 -5.10
CA THR A 55 -4.58 11.84 -4.55
C THR A 55 -5.79 12.46 -5.21
#